data_AF-A0A844Z5D1-F1
#
_entry.id   AF-A0A844Z5D1-F1
#
_cell.length_a   1.000
_cell.length_b   1.000
_cell.length_c   1.000
_cell.angle_alpha   90.00
_cell.angle_beta   90.00
_cell.angle_gamma   90.00
#
_symmetry.space_group_name_H-M   'P 1'
#
loop_
_entity.id
_entity.type
_entity.pdbx_description
1 polymer ?
#
loop_
_entity_poly.entity_id
_entity_poly.type
_entity_poly.pdbx_seq_one_letter_code
_entity_poly.pdbx_strand_id
1 'polypeptide(L)'
;MTLLVVFSLFVPGHDPVSQHMSELVFGPAWAAWVDTALTVVAGISVCLFAVGAAYSRAWFTALNAFAFGAAMISSGIVPTGSPLHGLYGLALFSVLVPASFAAEALAPQNKSGLVLYSLATSTFGLIYMWALLIGLDPEGLSGLTQRIATLVAFIWFGVIAVRWPKIVRGNL
;
A
#
# COMPACT_ATOMS: atom_id res chain seq x y z
N MET A 1 2.52 7.66 -0.73
CA MET A 1 1.23 7.33 -1.36
C MET A 1 0.14 8.35 -1.15
N THR A 2 -0.24 8.75 0.08
CA THR A 2 -1.26 9.80 0.26
C THR A 2 -0.93 11.09 -0.49
N LEU A 3 0.34 11.50 -0.47
CA LEU A 3 0.83 12.63 -1.26
C LEU A 3 0.66 12.43 -2.77
N LEU A 4 0.88 11.21 -3.28
CA LEU A 4 0.69 10.87 -4.70
C LEU A 4 -0.79 10.93 -5.08
N VAL A 5 -1.67 10.43 -4.22
CA VAL A 5 -3.13 10.52 -4.41
C VAL A 5 -3.53 11.99 -4.57
N VAL A 6 -3.12 12.86 -3.64
CA VAL A 6 -3.43 14.30 -3.70
C VAL A 6 -2.83 14.95 -4.93
N PHE A 7 -1.55 14.69 -5.22
CA PHE A 7 -0.86 15.22 -6.38
C PHE A 7 -1.56 14.87 -7.70
N SER A 8 -1.98 13.61 -7.85
CA SER A 8 -2.61 13.10 -9.07
C SER A 8 -3.93 13.82 -9.43
N LEU A 9 -4.56 14.52 -8.49
CA LEU A 9 -5.79 15.29 -8.73
C LEU A 9 -5.54 16.56 -9.56
N PHE A 10 -4.28 17.01 -9.65
CA PHE A 10 -3.92 18.30 -10.24
C PHE A 10 -3.06 18.14 -11.49
N VAL A 11 -2.85 16.92 -11.98
CA VAL A 11 -2.03 16.69 -13.18
C VAL A 11 -2.85 17.03 -14.42
N PRO A 12 -2.39 17.97 -15.28
CA PRO A 12 -3.12 18.34 -16.48
C PRO A 12 -3.30 17.16 -17.44
N GLY A 13 -4.53 16.98 -17.94
CA GLY A 13 -4.87 15.90 -18.86
C GLY A 13 -5.05 14.53 -18.19
N HIS A 14 -4.87 14.43 -16.87
CA HIS A 14 -5.17 13.22 -16.09
C HIS A 14 -6.58 13.34 -15.50
N ASP A 15 -7.45 12.38 -15.77
CA ASP A 15 -8.75 12.28 -15.11
C ASP A 15 -8.62 11.43 -13.83
N PRO A 16 -8.74 12.02 -12.63
CA PRO A 16 -8.57 11.30 -11.37
C PRO A 16 -9.68 10.29 -11.07
N VAL A 17 -10.82 10.36 -11.77
CA VAL A 17 -11.96 9.47 -11.56
C VAL A 17 -11.81 8.22 -12.43
N SER A 18 -11.50 8.40 -13.71
CA SER A 18 -11.44 7.29 -14.67
C SER A 18 -10.05 6.69 -14.86
N GLN A 19 -8.97 7.41 -14.53
CA GLN A 19 -7.60 6.92 -14.78
C GLN A 19 -6.85 6.59 -13.49
N HIS A 20 -6.16 5.46 -13.52
CA HIS A 20 -5.28 5.00 -12.43
C HIS A 20 -4.09 5.94 -12.26
N MET A 21 -3.56 6.03 -11.04
CA MET A 21 -2.34 6.79 -10.77
C MET A 21 -1.13 6.26 -11.57
N SER A 22 -1.10 4.97 -11.88
CA SER A 22 -0.07 4.37 -12.72
C SER A 22 -0.09 4.88 -14.18
N GLU A 23 -1.19 5.51 -14.62
CA GLU A 23 -1.28 6.11 -15.94
C GLU A 23 -0.63 7.50 -16.02
N LEU A 24 -0.21 8.07 -14.89
CA LEU A 24 0.55 9.34 -14.84
C LEU A 24 1.84 9.28 -15.66
N VAL A 25 2.37 8.08 -15.89
CA VAL A 25 3.54 7.82 -16.75
C VAL A 25 3.31 8.25 -18.20
N PHE A 26 2.07 8.27 -18.68
CA PHE A 26 1.70 8.68 -20.04
C PHE A 26 1.45 10.18 -20.18
N GLY A 27 1.43 10.90 -19.05
CA GLY A 27 1.25 12.34 -19.02
C GLY A 27 2.54 13.13 -19.26
N PRO A 28 2.58 14.40 -18.81
CA PRO A 28 3.80 15.21 -18.87
C PRO A 28 4.98 14.54 -18.15
N ALA A 29 6.18 14.67 -18.70
CA ALA A 29 7.38 14.00 -18.15
C ALA A 29 7.59 14.28 -16.65
N TRP A 30 7.30 15.50 -16.17
CA TRP A 30 7.42 15.85 -14.75
C TRP A 30 6.44 15.07 -13.85
N ALA A 31 5.25 14.70 -14.34
CA ALA A 31 4.29 13.91 -13.60
C ALA A 31 4.78 12.46 -13.43
N ALA A 32 5.35 11.89 -14.48
CA ALA A 32 6.02 10.59 -14.42
C ALA A 32 7.18 10.58 -13.40
N TRP A 33 8.02 11.62 -13.39
CA TRP A 33 9.11 11.73 -12.40
C TRP A 33 8.60 11.78 -10.97
N VAL A 34 7.52 12.52 -10.71
CA VAL A 34 6.90 12.61 -9.37
C VAL A 34 6.26 11.28 -8.97
N ASP A 35 5.56 10.61 -9.87
CA ASP A 35 4.97 9.29 -9.64
C ASP A 35 6.04 8.25 -9.25
N THR A 36 7.11 8.14 -10.05
CA THR A 36 8.27 7.29 -9.74
C THR A 36 8.86 7.63 -8.38
N ALA A 37 9.16 8.91 -8.11
CA ALA A 37 9.80 9.31 -6.86
C ALA A 37 8.94 8.98 -5.64
N LEU A 38 7.64 9.31 -5.68
CA LEU A 38 6.72 9.04 -4.57
C LEU A 38 6.47 7.55 -4.37
N THR A 39 6.49 6.77 -5.45
CA THR A 39 6.37 5.30 -5.42
C THR A 39 7.59 4.64 -4.78
N VAL A 40 8.80 5.06 -5.16
CA VAL A 40 10.03 4.58 -4.53
C VAL A 40 10.10 4.97 -3.06
N VAL A 41 9.82 6.24 -2.71
CA VAL A 41 9.83 6.71 -1.32
C VAL A 41 8.84 5.93 -0.45
N ALA A 42 7.65 5.66 -0.98
CA ALA A 42 6.66 4.86 -0.26
C ALA A 42 7.14 3.41 -0.09
N GLY A 43 7.75 2.80 -1.11
CA GLY A 43 8.31 1.45 -1.02
C GLY A 43 9.42 1.36 0.03
N ILE A 44 10.35 2.32 0.06
CA ILE A 44 11.40 2.42 1.09
C ILE A 44 10.76 2.55 2.49
N SER A 45 9.72 3.37 2.63
CA SER A 45 9.02 3.55 3.91
C SER A 45 8.39 2.24 4.41
N VAL A 46 7.80 1.44 3.51
CA VAL A 46 7.25 0.13 3.84
C VAL A 46 8.36 -0.87 4.20
N CYS A 47 9.52 -0.83 3.52
CA CYS A 47 10.68 -1.65 3.91
C CYS A 47 11.20 -1.27 5.31
N LEU A 48 11.24 0.02 5.67
CA LEU A 48 11.59 0.45 7.02
C LEU A 48 10.58 -0.03 8.07
N PHE A 49 9.28 -0.01 7.73
CA PHE A 49 8.24 -0.61 8.56
C PHE A 49 8.48 -2.11 8.77
N ALA A 50 8.86 -2.85 7.72
CA ALA A 50 9.21 -4.27 7.82
C ALA A 50 10.36 -4.53 8.79
N VAL A 51 11.40 -3.69 8.78
CA VAL A 51 12.51 -3.77 9.75
C VAL A 51 12.01 -3.56 11.18
N GLY A 52 11.12 -2.59 11.40
CA GLY A 52 10.48 -2.37 12.71
C GLY A 52 9.65 -3.57 13.18
N ALA A 53 8.89 -4.18 12.28
CA ALA A 53 8.12 -5.40 12.54
C ALA A 53 9.02 -6.58 12.92
N ALA A 54 10.11 -6.80 12.18
CA ALA A 54 11.11 -7.81 12.46
C ALA A 54 11.75 -7.62 13.86
N TYR A 55 12.14 -6.38 14.20
CA TYR A 55 12.67 -6.06 15.52
C TYR A 55 11.68 -6.37 16.65
N SER A 56 10.38 -6.25 16.37
CA SER A 56 9.29 -6.57 17.29
C SER A 56 8.86 -8.04 17.25
N ARG A 57 9.62 -8.90 16.55
CA ARG A 57 9.35 -10.34 16.35
C ARG A 57 8.05 -10.66 15.59
N ALA A 58 7.48 -9.71 14.85
CA ALA A 58 6.36 -9.92 13.94
C ALA A 58 6.90 -10.31 12.55
N TRP A 59 7.38 -11.55 12.42
CA TRP A 59 8.16 -12.00 11.25
C TRP A 59 7.32 -12.14 9.99
N PHE A 60 6.08 -12.61 10.07
CA PHE A 60 5.21 -12.69 8.90
C PHE A 60 4.82 -11.30 8.42
N THR A 61 4.53 -10.38 9.34
CA THR A 61 4.31 -8.97 9.03
C THR A 61 5.53 -8.38 8.32
N ALA A 62 6.73 -8.63 8.85
CA ALA A 62 7.97 -8.13 8.25
C ALA A 62 8.17 -8.67 6.83
N LEU A 63 8.00 -9.98 6.63
CA LEU A 63 8.15 -10.61 5.31
C LEU A 63 7.15 -10.04 4.30
N ASN A 64 5.88 -9.95 4.67
CA ASN A 64 4.82 -9.43 3.80
C ASN A 64 5.03 -7.95 3.47
N ALA A 65 5.42 -7.15 4.46
CA ALA A 65 5.71 -5.74 4.27
C ALA A 65 6.95 -5.55 3.37
N PHE A 66 8.01 -6.32 3.59
CA PHE A 66 9.22 -6.24 2.76
C PHE A 66 8.92 -6.62 1.31
N ALA A 67 8.20 -7.71 1.06
CA ALA A 67 7.78 -8.11 -0.28
C ALA A 67 6.98 -7.00 -0.98
N PHE A 68 6.01 -6.40 -0.28
CA PHE A 68 5.23 -5.28 -0.81
C PHE A 68 6.09 -4.03 -1.08
N GLY A 69 6.96 -3.65 -0.15
CA GLY A 69 7.85 -2.50 -0.29
C GLY A 69 8.82 -2.66 -1.47
N ALA A 70 9.39 -3.86 -1.63
CA ALA A 70 10.23 -4.21 -2.78
C ALA A 70 9.44 -4.14 -4.10
N ALA A 71 8.19 -4.61 -4.12
CA ALA A 71 7.30 -4.49 -5.28
C ALA A 71 7.13 -3.03 -5.70
N MET A 72 6.90 -2.14 -4.74
CA MET A 72 6.71 -0.71 -5.02
C MET A 72 8.01 -0.05 -5.51
N ILE A 73 9.15 -0.32 -4.89
CA ILE A 73 10.44 0.18 -5.37
C ILE A 73 10.67 -0.27 -6.81
N SER A 74 10.42 -1.55 -7.10
CA SER A 74 10.51 -2.06 -8.47
C SER A 74 9.53 -1.37 -9.41
N SER A 75 8.29 -1.12 -8.99
CA SER A 75 7.29 -0.44 -9.80
C SER A 75 7.67 0.99 -10.15
N GLY A 76 8.41 1.68 -9.29
CA GLY A 76 8.87 3.04 -9.57
C GLY A 76 10.09 3.09 -10.50
N ILE A 77 10.98 2.08 -10.43
CA ILE A 77 12.26 2.07 -11.16
C ILE A 77 12.17 1.35 -12.51
N VAL A 78 11.38 0.26 -12.57
CA VAL A 78 11.32 -0.62 -13.73
C VAL A 78 10.24 -0.14 -14.69
N PRO A 79 10.58 0.18 -15.96
CA PRO A 79 9.60 0.57 -16.95
C PRO A 79 8.53 -0.50 -17.20
N THR A 80 7.29 -0.06 -17.43
CA THR A 80 6.17 -0.90 -17.84
C THR A 80 6.53 -1.68 -19.12
N GLY A 81 6.33 -3.00 -19.10
CA GLY A 81 6.65 -3.91 -20.22
C GLY A 81 7.95 -4.73 -20.05
N SER A 82 8.76 -4.47 -19.03
CA SER A 82 9.89 -5.32 -18.67
C SER A 82 9.45 -6.64 -18.00
N PRO A 83 10.15 -7.78 -18.19
CA PRO A 83 9.86 -9.02 -17.46
C PRO A 83 9.91 -8.86 -15.93
N LEU A 84 10.72 -7.92 -15.43
CA LEU A 84 10.81 -7.58 -14.00
C LEU A 84 9.57 -6.85 -13.48
N HIS A 85 8.69 -6.38 -14.37
CA HIS A 85 7.37 -5.87 -13.99
C HIS A 85 6.51 -6.96 -13.33
N GLY A 86 6.84 -8.25 -13.51
CA GLY A 86 6.22 -9.37 -12.78
C GLY A 86 6.39 -9.29 -11.25
N LEU A 87 7.38 -8.53 -10.74
CA LEU A 87 7.49 -8.21 -9.31
C LEU A 87 6.27 -7.44 -8.78
N TYR A 88 5.46 -6.83 -9.65
CA TYR A 88 4.18 -6.22 -9.28
C TYR A 88 3.21 -7.24 -8.64
N GLY A 89 3.33 -8.53 -8.98
CA GLY A 89 2.56 -9.58 -8.30
C GLY A 89 2.82 -9.64 -6.80
N LEU A 90 4.00 -9.19 -6.33
CA LEU A 90 4.29 -9.06 -4.91
C LEU A 90 3.47 -7.96 -4.22
N ALA A 91 2.83 -7.05 -4.98
CA ALA A 91 1.91 -6.06 -4.41
C ALA A 91 0.70 -6.71 -3.71
N LEU A 92 0.35 -7.95 -4.06
CA LEU A 92 -0.69 -8.73 -3.37
C LEU A 92 -0.37 -8.98 -1.89
N PHE A 93 0.92 -9.00 -1.51
CA PHE A 93 1.32 -9.15 -0.11
C PHE A 93 0.87 -7.97 0.76
N SER A 94 0.56 -6.80 0.17
CA SER A 94 0.00 -5.65 0.89
C SER A 94 -1.26 -6.01 1.69
N VAL A 95 -2.08 -6.93 1.16
CA VAL A 95 -3.30 -7.43 1.81
C VAL A 95 -2.99 -8.22 3.07
N LEU A 96 -1.87 -8.96 3.09
CA LEU A 96 -1.48 -9.80 4.20
C LEU A 96 -0.84 -9.01 5.35
N VAL A 97 -0.25 -7.83 5.08
CA VAL A 97 0.45 -7.05 6.12
C VAL A 97 -0.46 -6.73 7.32
N PRO A 98 -1.68 -6.16 7.14
CA PRO A 98 -2.53 -5.85 8.28
C PRO A 98 -3.05 -7.09 9.01
N ALA A 99 -3.31 -8.19 8.30
CA ALA A 99 -3.77 -9.44 8.90
C ALA A 99 -2.67 -10.10 9.75
N SER A 100 -1.45 -10.20 9.23
CA SER A 100 -0.30 -10.71 9.98
C SER A 100 0.01 -9.82 11.19
N PHE A 101 -0.06 -8.50 11.04
CA PHE A 101 0.19 -7.59 12.14
C PHE A 101 -0.86 -7.71 13.25
N ALA A 102 -2.13 -7.89 12.89
CA ALA A 102 -3.19 -8.17 13.85
C ALA A 102 -2.89 -9.42 14.68
N ALA A 103 -2.48 -10.51 14.02
CA ALA A 103 -2.21 -11.78 14.67
C ALA A 103 -0.93 -11.76 15.52
N GLU A 104 0.16 -11.19 15.01
CA GLU A 104 1.48 -11.26 15.66
C GLU A 104 1.70 -10.16 16.70
N ALA A 105 1.25 -8.93 16.43
CA ALA A 105 1.61 -7.77 17.25
C ALA A 105 0.47 -7.27 18.14
N LEU A 106 -0.80 -7.44 17.72
CA LEU A 106 -1.94 -6.83 18.40
C LEU A 106 -2.76 -7.81 19.25
N ALA A 107 -3.05 -9.00 18.74
CA ALA A 107 -3.86 -10.01 19.43
C ALA A 107 -3.27 -10.45 20.79
N PRO A 108 -1.93 -10.66 20.93
CA PRO A 108 -1.33 -10.99 22.22
C PRO A 108 -1.50 -9.89 23.28
N GLN A 109 -1.81 -8.66 22.84
CA GLN A 109 -1.98 -7.50 23.71
C GLN A 109 -3.46 -7.18 23.99
N ASN A 110 -4.39 -8.03 23.55
CA ASN A 110 -5.85 -7.88 23.71
C ASN A 110 -6.43 -6.54 23.16
N LYS A 111 -5.84 -6.00 22.08
CA LYS A 111 -6.21 -4.70 21.49
C LYS A 111 -7.31 -4.83 20.44
N SER A 112 -8.52 -5.18 20.87
CA SER A 112 -9.66 -5.52 20.01
C SER A 112 -9.96 -4.49 18.89
N GLY A 113 -9.92 -3.20 19.19
CA GLY A 113 -10.19 -2.14 18.19
C GLY A 113 -9.15 -2.05 17.08
N LEU A 114 -7.85 -2.16 17.40
CA LEU A 114 -6.79 -2.13 16.39
C LEU A 114 -6.70 -3.45 15.61
N VAL A 115 -7.02 -4.57 16.25
CA VAL A 115 -7.19 -5.86 15.58
C VAL A 115 -8.29 -5.74 14.53
N LEU A 116 -9.49 -5.29 14.92
CA LEU A 116 -10.60 -5.12 13.99
C LEU A 116 -10.26 -4.17 12.83
N TYR A 117 -9.64 -3.03 13.12
CA TYR A 117 -9.21 -2.08 12.08
C TYR A 117 -8.24 -2.71 11.08
N SER A 118 -7.28 -3.50 11.56
CA SER A 118 -6.28 -4.16 10.72
C SER A 118 -6.90 -5.28 9.88
N LEU A 119 -7.78 -6.10 10.47
CA LEU A 119 -8.52 -7.13 9.74
C LEU A 119 -9.44 -6.51 8.69
N ALA A 120 -10.18 -5.44 9.03
CA ALA A 120 -11.05 -4.74 8.08
C ALA A 120 -10.24 -4.16 6.91
N THR A 121 -9.07 -3.58 7.17
CA THR A 121 -8.16 -3.07 6.12
C THR A 121 -7.70 -4.20 5.20
N SER A 122 -7.31 -5.35 5.78
CA SER A 122 -6.91 -6.53 5.01
C SER A 122 -8.06 -7.08 4.16
N THR A 123 -9.23 -7.30 4.76
CA THR A 123 -10.40 -7.82 4.05
C THR A 123 -10.84 -6.88 2.93
N PHE A 124 -10.88 -5.56 3.18
CA PHE A 124 -11.16 -4.58 2.15
C PHE A 124 -10.15 -4.66 1.00
N GLY A 125 -8.85 -4.70 1.31
CA GLY A 125 -7.79 -4.83 0.32
C GLY A 125 -7.91 -6.12 -0.51
N LEU A 126 -8.27 -7.24 0.13
CA LEU A 126 -8.50 -8.51 -0.55
C LEU A 126 -9.68 -8.42 -1.53
N ILE A 127 -10.81 -7.87 -1.08
CA ILE A 127 -12.02 -7.69 -1.91
C ILE A 127 -11.69 -6.80 -3.11
N TYR A 128 -10.99 -5.68 -2.89
CA TYR A 128 -10.59 -4.77 -3.96
C TYR A 128 -9.65 -5.46 -4.96
N MET A 129 -8.60 -6.15 -4.49
CA MET A 129 -7.66 -6.87 -5.39
C MET A 129 -8.34 -8.00 -6.15
N TRP A 130 -9.24 -8.74 -5.50
CA TRP A 130 -10.06 -9.75 -6.16
C TRP A 130 -10.94 -9.12 -7.26
N ALA A 131 -11.67 -8.05 -6.94
CA ALA A 131 -12.52 -7.35 -7.90
C ALA A 131 -11.71 -6.83 -9.10
N LEU A 132 -10.53 -6.27 -8.86
CA LEU A 132 -9.61 -5.82 -9.91
C LEU A 132 -9.16 -6.99 -10.81
N LEU A 133 -8.80 -8.14 -10.23
CA LEU A 133 -8.33 -9.31 -10.98
C LEU A 133 -9.41 -9.92 -11.89
N ILE A 134 -10.68 -9.86 -11.48
CA ILE A 134 -11.79 -10.39 -12.27
C ILE A 134 -12.48 -9.33 -13.15
N GLY A 135 -11.96 -8.09 -13.18
CA GLY A 135 -12.49 -7.02 -14.02
C GLY A 135 -13.83 -6.44 -13.55
N LEU A 136 -14.12 -6.49 -12.24
CA LEU A 136 -15.32 -5.87 -11.64
C LEU A 136 -15.11 -4.38 -11.28
N ASP A 137 -14.04 -3.77 -11.76
CA ASP A 137 -13.85 -2.34 -11.54
C ASP A 137 -14.91 -1.56 -12.32
N PRO A 138 -15.68 -0.64 -11.70
CA PRO A 138 -16.79 0.01 -12.38
C PRO A 138 -16.29 0.86 -13.54
N GLU A 139 -16.97 0.77 -14.69
CA GLU A 139 -16.62 1.53 -15.88
C GLU A 139 -16.57 3.04 -15.57
N GLY A 140 -15.45 3.68 -15.91
CA GLY A 140 -15.23 5.10 -15.69
C GLY A 140 -14.90 5.51 -14.24
N LEU A 141 -14.83 4.58 -13.29
CA LEU A 141 -14.51 4.87 -11.87
C LEU A 141 -13.23 4.20 -11.35
N SER A 142 -12.48 3.52 -12.22
CA SER A 142 -11.31 2.72 -11.84
C SER A 142 -10.20 3.54 -11.17
N GLY A 143 -10.02 4.79 -11.61
CA GLY A 143 -9.13 5.75 -10.95
C GLY A 143 -9.56 6.09 -9.52
N LEU A 144 -10.86 6.24 -9.29
CA LEU A 144 -11.42 6.55 -7.98
C LEU A 144 -11.31 5.35 -7.03
N THR A 145 -11.71 4.16 -7.47
CA THR A 145 -11.64 2.93 -6.67
C THR A 145 -10.20 2.62 -6.25
N GLN A 146 -9.24 2.77 -7.18
CA GLN A 146 -7.82 2.62 -6.86
C GLN A 146 -7.33 3.60 -5.79
N ARG A 147 -7.74 4.86 -5.87
CA ARG A 147 -7.35 5.88 -4.87
C ARG A 147 -7.93 5.58 -3.51
N ILE A 148 -9.22 5.20 -3.45
CA ILE A 148 -9.86 4.80 -2.19
C ILE A 148 -9.11 3.60 -1.58
N ALA A 149 -8.82 2.58 -2.37
CA ALA A 149 -8.10 1.41 -1.89
C ALA A 149 -6.68 1.73 -1.43
N THR A 150 -5.97 2.59 -2.18
CA THR A 150 -4.65 3.08 -1.79
C THR A 150 -4.72 3.84 -0.48
N LEU A 151 -5.70 4.73 -0.29
CA LEU A 151 -5.86 5.49 0.95
C LEU A 151 -6.13 4.55 2.13
N VAL A 152 -7.03 3.58 1.99
CA VAL A 152 -7.31 2.60 3.05
C VAL A 152 -6.03 1.87 3.47
N ALA A 153 -5.25 1.36 2.50
CA ALA A 153 -4.01 0.64 2.78
C ALA A 153 -2.94 1.53 3.43
N PHE A 154 -2.69 2.74 2.91
CA PHE A 154 -1.58 3.58 3.38
C PHE A 154 -1.91 4.41 4.62
N ILE A 155 -3.18 4.74 4.86
CA ILE A 155 -3.62 5.31 6.14
C ILE A 155 -3.38 4.29 7.26
N TRP A 156 -3.64 3.00 7.01
CA TRP A 156 -3.34 1.96 7.99
C TRP A 156 -1.86 1.93 8.38
N PHE A 157 -0.94 1.94 7.41
CA PHE A 157 0.50 2.04 7.71
C PHE A 157 0.84 3.27 8.55
N GLY A 158 0.28 4.43 8.22
CA GLY A 158 0.49 5.67 8.98
C GLY A 158 -0.01 5.59 10.42
N VAL A 159 -1.23 5.08 10.63
CA VAL A 159 -1.83 4.90 11.96
C VAL A 159 -0.99 3.95 12.80
N ILE A 160 -0.57 2.81 12.24
CA ILE A 160 0.23 1.82 12.95
C ILE A 160 1.63 2.36 13.26
N ALA A 161 2.28 3.07 12.34
CA ALA A 161 3.58 3.68 12.57
C ALA A 161 3.54 4.70 13.73
N VAL A 162 2.53 5.59 13.77
CA VAL A 162 2.36 6.57 14.86
C VAL A 162 2.11 5.88 16.21
N ARG A 163 1.35 4.77 16.20
CA ARG A 163 1.03 4.01 17.42
C ARG A 163 2.12 3.02 17.82
N TRP A 164 3.11 2.75 16.95
CA TRP A 164 4.14 1.73 17.12
C TRP A 164 4.85 1.77 18.47
N PRO A 165 5.31 2.94 18.98
CA PRO A 165 6.01 2.98 20.27
C PRO A 165 5.15 2.49 21.43
N LYS A 166 3.84 2.75 21.39
CA LYS A 166 2.91 2.28 22.41
C LYS A 166 2.52 0.81 22.21
N ILE A 167 2.54 0.31 20.97
CA ILE A 167 2.35 -1.11 20.67
C ILE A 167 3.53 -1.94 21.20
N VAL A 168 4.76 -1.49 20.98
CA VAL A 168 5.97 -2.20 21.46
C VAL A 168 6.08 -2.16 22.98
N ARG A 169 5.69 -1.05 23.63
CA ARG A 169 5.74 -0.90 25.09
C ARG A 169 4.55 -1.50 25.85
N GLY A 170 3.51 -1.97 25.16
CA GLY A 170 2.28 -2.45 25.80
C GLY A 170 1.38 -1.36 26.40
N ASN A 171 1.61 -0.07 26.09
CA ASN A 171 0.98 1.08 26.77
C ASN A 171 -0.14 1.76 25.93
N LEU A 172 -1.03 0.98 25.30
CA LEU A 172 -2.20 1.51 24.57
C LEU A 172 -3.49 1.13 25.27
#